data_AF-A0A951XKV1-F1
#
_entry.id   AF-A0A951XKV1-F1
#
_cell.length_a   1.000
_cell.length_b   1.000
_cell.length_c   1.000
_cell.angle_alpha   90.00
_cell.angle_beta   90.00
_cell.angle_gamma   90.00
#
_symmetry.space_group_name_H-M   'P 1'
#
loop_
_entity.id
_entity.type
_entity.pdbx_description
1 polymer ?
#
loop_
_entity_poly.entity_id
_entity_poly.type
_entity_poly.pdbx_seq_one_letter_code
_entity_poly.pdbx_strand_id
1 'polypeptide(L)'
;MNPIPNSTQLDRVGLGPTATGAGDEQALHYINLRLRYLGLPTFDLESDSGLADMMGNLVALSREKDRLLSNHLCPVDQRIQNFLYEYLDGEALIPRLPNRTFVLDRYGLARALSLPPDRDEFSSDIITSY
;
A
#
# COMPACT_ATOMS: atom_id res chain seq x y z
N MET A 1 18.28 -29.13 16.43
CA MET A 1 18.17 -28.96 14.98
C MET A 1 16.72 -28.65 14.64
N ASN A 2 16.37 -27.43 14.26
CA ASN A 2 15.03 -27.16 13.71
C ASN A 2 14.96 -27.70 12.28
N PRO A 3 13.85 -28.35 11.87
CA PRO A 3 13.71 -28.87 10.52
C PRO A 3 13.64 -27.72 9.51
N ILE A 4 14.29 -27.91 8.35
CA ILE A 4 14.26 -26.97 7.23
C ILE A 4 12.81 -26.88 6.71
N PRO A 5 12.22 -25.68 6.56
CA PRO A 5 10.83 -25.53 6.12
C PRO A 5 10.64 -26.02 4.68
N ASN A 6 9.52 -26.71 4.43
CA ASN A 6 9.16 -27.24 3.11
C ASN A 6 8.70 -26.12 2.16
N SER A 7 8.83 -26.32 0.83
CA SER A 7 8.49 -25.33 -0.21
C SER A 7 7.07 -24.74 -0.07
N THR A 8 6.09 -25.56 0.32
CA THR A 8 4.70 -25.11 0.53
C THR A 8 4.54 -24.16 1.72
N GLN A 9 5.44 -24.23 2.72
CA GLN A 9 5.46 -23.27 3.83
C GLN A 9 6.13 -21.97 3.42
N LEU A 10 7.16 -22.03 2.57
CA LEU A 10 7.80 -20.85 2.00
C LEU A 10 6.86 -20.10 1.05
N ASP A 11 6.03 -20.80 0.26
CA ASP A 11 4.99 -20.18 -0.59
C ASP A 11 3.94 -19.41 0.22
N ARG A 12 3.53 -19.95 1.38
CA ARG A 12 2.58 -19.28 2.29
C ARG A 12 3.14 -18.02 2.95
N VAL A 13 4.47 -17.95 3.07
CA VAL A 13 5.21 -16.78 3.55
C VAL A 13 5.83 -16.01 2.37
N GLY A 14 5.44 -16.35 1.12
CA GLY A 14 5.90 -15.82 -0.18
C GLY A 14 7.40 -15.63 -0.37
N LEU A 15 8.18 -16.52 0.27
CA LEU A 15 9.56 -16.81 -0.08
C LEU A 15 9.66 -17.95 -1.10
N GLY A 16 8.53 -18.29 -1.73
CA GLY A 16 8.39 -19.31 -2.74
C GLY A 16 9.00 -18.92 -4.10
N PRO A 17 9.49 -19.89 -4.89
CA PRO A 17 10.08 -19.64 -6.21
C PRO A 17 9.06 -19.18 -7.28
N THR A 18 7.76 -19.15 -6.97
CA THR A 18 6.70 -18.63 -7.85
C THR A 18 6.50 -17.12 -7.72
N ALA A 19 7.20 -16.46 -6.79
CA ALA A 19 7.18 -15.00 -6.60
C ALA A 19 8.02 -14.24 -7.64
N THR A 20 8.30 -14.83 -8.81
CA THR A 20 9.11 -14.20 -9.85
C THR A 20 8.38 -14.34 -11.18
N GLY A 21 7.72 -13.27 -11.60
CA GLY A 21 7.16 -13.11 -12.95
C GLY A 21 5.65 -12.82 -13.00
N ALA A 22 4.80 -13.80 -12.71
CA ALA A 22 3.34 -13.66 -12.93
C ALA A 22 2.60 -12.95 -11.77
N GLY A 23 3.09 -13.11 -10.54
CA GLY A 23 2.54 -12.40 -9.38
C GLY A 23 2.91 -10.92 -9.36
N ASP A 24 4.07 -10.58 -9.92
CA ASP A 24 4.62 -9.22 -9.89
C ASP A 24 3.84 -8.28 -10.80
N GLU A 25 3.53 -8.71 -12.02
CA GLU A 25 2.71 -7.91 -12.94
C GLU A 25 1.30 -7.64 -12.37
N GLN A 26 0.66 -8.66 -11.78
CA GLN A 26 -0.64 -8.49 -11.11
C GLN A 26 -0.54 -7.58 -9.88
N ALA A 27 0.55 -7.67 -9.11
CA ALA A 27 0.81 -6.78 -7.99
C ALA A 27 1.02 -5.34 -8.46
N LEU A 28 1.75 -5.10 -9.56
CA LEU A 28 1.95 -3.77 -10.13
C LEU A 28 0.65 -3.15 -10.63
N HIS A 29 -0.20 -3.91 -11.33
CA HIS A 29 -1.53 -3.44 -11.72
C HIS A 29 -2.38 -3.07 -10.50
N TYR A 30 -2.33 -3.89 -9.45
CA TYR A 30 -3.05 -3.62 -8.21
C TYR A 30 -2.51 -2.38 -7.47
N ILE A 31 -1.18 -2.21 -7.43
CA ILE A 31 -0.52 -1.02 -6.88
C ILE A 31 -0.98 0.21 -7.64
N ASN A 32 -0.90 0.22 -8.96
CA ASN A 32 -1.36 1.31 -9.81
C ASN A 32 -2.83 1.64 -9.55
N LEU A 33 -3.69 0.64 -9.48
CA LEU A 33 -5.11 0.84 -9.16
C LEU A 33 -5.28 1.54 -7.80
N ARG A 34 -4.54 1.11 -6.78
CA ARG A 34 -4.63 1.73 -5.44
C ARG A 34 -4.00 3.11 -5.39
N LEU A 35 -2.91 3.36 -6.11
CA LEU A 35 -2.32 4.69 -6.27
C LEU A 35 -3.30 5.64 -6.98
N ARG A 36 -3.96 5.17 -8.05
CA ARG A 36 -5.07 5.90 -8.66
C ARG A 36 -6.18 6.12 -7.67
N TYR A 37 -6.61 5.14 -6.89
CA TYR A 37 -7.66 5.37 -5.88
C TYR A 37 -7.29 6.54 -4.95
N LEU A 38 -6.05 6.58 -4.48
CA LEU A 38 -5.52 7.64 -3.60
C LEU A 38 -5.20 8.96 -4.31
N GLY A 39 -5.21 9.02 -5.64
CA GLY A 39 -4.81 10.22 -6.39
C GLY A 39 -3.32 10.51 -6.33
N LEU A 40 -2.52 9.45 -6.32
CA LEU A 40 -1.08 9.47 -6.42
C LEU A 40 -0.64 9.16 -7.86
N PRO A 41 0.58 9.56 -8.25
CA PRO A 41 1.13 9.20 -9.56
C PRO A 41 1.24 7.69 -9.71
N THR A 42 1.02 7.19 -10.93
CA THR A 42 1.14 5.78 -11.30
C THR A 42 2.28 5.53 -12.25
N PHE A 43 2.70 4.27 -12.35
CA PHE A 43 3.68 3.83 -13.33
C PHE A 43 2.99 3.39 -14.63
N ASP A 44 3.54 3.71 -15.79
CA ASP A 44 2.93 3.34 -17.06
C ASP A 44 3.20 1.85 -17.38
N LEU A 45 2.17 1.02 -17.30
CA LEU A 45 2.20 -0.37 -17.74
C LEU A 45 1.56 -0.47 -19.14
N GLU A 46 2.14 -1.25 -20.06
CA GLU A 46 1.66 -1.33 -21.46
C GLU A 46 0.20 -1.79 -21.60
N SER A 47 -0.33 -2.52 -20.63
CA SER A 47 -1.70 -3.06 -20.56
C SER A 47 -2.73 -2.16 -19.87
N ASP A 48 -2.34 -0.99 -19.35
CA ASP A 48 -3.17 -0.22 -18.40
C ASP A 48 -4.21 0.69 -19.08
N SER A 49 -4.06 0.98 -20.38
CA SER A 49 -4.85 2.01 -21.08
C SER A 49 -6.37 1.80 -21.05
N GLY A 50 -6.87 0.56 -21.14
CA GLY A 50 -8.32 0.28 -21.16
C GLY A 50 -8.98 0.18 -19.77
N LEU A 51 -8.25 -0.30 -18.76
CA LEU A 51 -8.76 -0.47 -17.40
C LEU A 51 -8.67 0.85 -16.60
N ALA A 52 -7.65 1.66 -16.87
CA ALA A 52 -7.45 2.99 -16.29
C ALA A 52 -8.66 3.89 -16.49
N ASP A 53 -9.13 4.01 -17.73
CA ASP A 53 -10.21 4.91 -18.12
C ASP A 53 -11.56 4.48 -17.54
N MET A 54 -11.83 3.16 -17.51
CA MET A 54 -13.05 2.62 -16.94
C MET A 54 -13.13 2.82 -15.42
N MET A 55 -12.00 2.65 -14.72
CA MET A 55 -11.94 2.79 -13.27
C MET A 55 -11.78 4.25 -12.81
N GLY A 56 -11.27 5.14 -13.67
CA GLY A 56 -11.09 6.57 -13.34
C GLY A 56 -12.38 7.24 -12.85
N ASN A 57 -13.52 6.94 -13.48
CA ASN A 57 -14.82 7.49 -13.08
C ASN A 57 -15.30 6.95 -11.72
N LEU A 58 -15.11 5.65 -11.46
CA LEU A 58 -15.49 5.03 -10.18
C LEU A 58 -14.59 5.50 -9.04
N VAL A 59 -13.30 5.65 -9.31
CA VAL A 59 -12.32 6.22 -8.38
C VAL A 59 -12.65 7.68 -8.07
N ALA A 60 -12.92 8.50 -9.09
CA ALA A 60 -13.29 9.90 -8.88
C ALA A 60 -14.56 10.04 -8.04
N LEU A 61 -15.57 9.22 -8.31
CA LEU A 61 -16.80 9.17 -7.53
C LEU A 61 -16.56 8.72 -6.07
N SER A 62 -15.72 7.70 -5.87
CA SER A 62 -15.36 7.24 -4.52
C SER A 62 -14.60 8.30 -3.74
N ARG A 63 -13.66 9.01 -4.38
CA ARG A 63 -12.93 10.12 -3.74
C ARG A 63 -13.85 11.25 -3.31
N GLU A 64 -14.87 11.58 -4.10
CA GLU A 64 -15.82 12.63 -3.71
C GLU A 64 -16.67 12.17 -2.50
N LYS A 65 -17.04 10.88 -2.44
CA LYS A 65 -17.67 10.31 -1.23
C LYS A 65 -16.72 10.30 -0.04
N ASP A 66 -15.46 9.96 -0.23
CA ASP A 66 -14.44 9.97 0.83
C ASP A 66 -14.15 11.38 1.32
N ARG A 67 -14.27 12.41 0.47
CA ARG A 67 -14.17 13.82 0.89
C ARG A 67 -15.25 14.18 1.90
N LEU A 68 -16.48 13.72 1.68
CA LEU A 68 -17.59 13.91 2.61
C LEU A 68 -17.42 13.10 3.91
N LEU A 69 -16.72 11.97 3.84
CA LEU A 69 -16.39 11.09 4.96
C LEU A 69 -14.99 11.33 5.56
N SER A 70 -14.29 12.37 5.12
CA SER A 70 -12.85 12.60 5.33
C SER A 70 -12.42 12.71 6.80
N ASN A 71 -13.38 12.84 7.71
CA ASN A 71 -13.15 12.89 9.13
C ASN A 71 -13.16 11.52 9.83
N HIS A 72 -13.54 10.45 9.13
CA HIS A 72 -13.67 9.14 9.74
C HIS A 72 -12.36 8.35 9.66
N LEU A 73 -11.75 8.08 10.81
CA LEU A 73 -10.66 7.14 10.94
C LEU A 73 -11.21 5.71 11.05
N CYS A 74 -10.43 4.71 10.66
CA CYS A 74 -10.83 3.33 10.92
C CYS A 74 -10.94 3.10 12.44
N PRO A 75 -11.73 2.11 12.91
CA PRO A 75 -11.94 1.91 14.35
C PRO A 75 -10.65 1.70 15.16
N VAL A 76 -9.60 1.15 14.53
CA VAL A 76 -8.29 0.96 15.16
C VAL A 76 -7.58 2.32 15.31
N ASP A 77 -7.48 3.09 14.24
CA ASP A 77 -6.86 4.41 14.26
C ASP A 77 -7.61 5.37 15.18
N GLN A 78 -8.94 5.27 15.25
CA GLN A 78 -9.74 6.06 16.19
C GLN A 78 -9.39 5.75 17.65
N ARG A 79 -9.15 4.48 18.00
CA ARG A 79 -8.73 4.10 19.36
C ARG A 79 -7.35 4.65 19.69
N ILE A 80 -6.41 4.57 18.75
CA ILE A 80 -5.07 5.16 18.90
C ILE A 80 -5.17 6.67 19.05
N GLN A 81 -5.99 7.33 18.22
CA GLN A 81 -6.19 8.77 18.27
C GLN A 81 -6.82 9.22 19.59
N ASN A 82 -7.81 8.48 20.11
CA ASN A 82 -8.40 8.76 21.42
C ASN A 82 -7.37 8.64 22.54
N PHE A 83 -6.54 7.59 22.51
CA PHE A 83 -5.43 7.45 23.45
C PHE A 83 -4.44 8.63 23.37
N LEU A 84 -4.08 9.08 22.16
CA LEU A 84 -3.22 10.25 21.98
C LEU A 84 -3.86 11.53 22.52
N TYR A 85 -5.17 11.71 22.34
CA TYR A 85 -5.90 12.86 22.90
C TYR A 85 -5.92 12.84 24.42
N GLU A 86 -6.15 11.68 25.04
CA GLU A 86 -6.16 11.54 26.50
C GLU A 86 -4.76 11.67 27.10
N TYR A 87 -3.74 11.11 26.45
CA TYR A 87 -2.37 11.08 26.98
C TYR A 87 -1.67 12.45 26.86
N LEU A 88 -1.97 13.20 25.81
CA LEU A 88 -1.37 14.52 25.53
C LEU A 88 -2.31 15.67 25.90
N ASP A 89 -3.30 15.41 26.76
CA ASP A 89 -4.21 16.45 27.23
C ASP A 89 -3.43 17.53 28.01
N GLY A 90 -3.55 18.78 27.58
CA GLY A 90 -2.79 19.93 28.12
C GLY A 90 -1.57 20.36 27.28
N GLU A 91 -1.18 19.61 26.26
CA GLU A 91 -0.15 20.04 25.31
C GLU A 91 -0.71 20.99 24.24
N ALA A 92 0.15 21.86 23.70
CA ALA A 92 -0.28 22.87 22.72
C ALA A 92 -0.69 22.28 21.36
N LEU A 93 -0.20 21.08 21.02
CA LEU A 93 -0.47 20.42 19.74
C LEU A 93 -0.57 18.90 19.92
N ILE A 94 -1.75 18.35 19.67
CA ILE A 94 -1.94 16.90 19.63
C ILE A 94 -1.91 16.45 18.17
N PRO A 95 -0.96 15.59 17.76
CA PRO A 95 -0.86 15.14 16.38
C PRO A 95 -2.06 14.26 16.00
N ARG A 96 -2.50 14.39 14.75
CA ARG A 96 -3.54 13.54 14.16
C ARG A 96 -2.91 12.50 13.25
N LEU A 97 -3.39 11.26 13.34
CA LEU A 97 -2.98 10.20 12.43
C LEU A 97 -3.34 10.53 10.98
N PRO A 98 -2.48 10.16 10.01
CA PRO A 98 -2.77 10.35 8.59
C PRO A 98 -3.96 9.48 8.20
N ASN A 99 -5.02 10.11 7.68
CA ASN A 99 -6.22 9.41 7.20
C ASN A 99 -6.07 8.86 5.77
N ARG A 100 -5.05 9.33 5.03
CA ARG A 100 -4.81 8.95 3.64
C ARG A 100 -3.53 8.13 3.50
N THR A 101 -3.65 6.83 3.77
CA THR A 101 -2.54 5.87 3.74
C THR A 101 -2.71 4.83 2.63
N PHE A 102 -1.60 4.34 2.09
CA PHE A 102 -1.60 3.14 1.25
C PHE A 102 -1.63 1.90 2.15
N VAL A 103 -2.80 1.29 2.28
CA VAL A 103 -2.98 0.10 3.13
C VAL A 103 -2.34 -1.11 2.46
N LEU A 104 -1.61 -1.91 3.23
CA LEU A 104 -0.97 -3.16 2.79
C LEU A 104 -1.86 -4.34 3.17
N ASP A 105 -2.88 -4.61 2.36
CA ASP A 105 -3.89 -5.65 2.63
C ASP A 105 -3.58 -7.02 2.00
N ARG A 106 -2.67 -7.06 1.04
CA ARG A 106 -2.24 -8.29 0.36
C ARG A 106 -0.80 -8.63 0.71
N TYR A 107 -0.57 -9.91 0.88
CA TYR A 107 0.77 -10.46 1.03
C TYR A 107 1.64 -10.08 -0.20
N GLY A 108 2.92 -9.76 0.02
CA GLY A 108 3.88 -9.45 -1.05
C GLY A 108 3.83 -7.99 -1.56
N LEU A 109 2.77 -7.25 -1.27
CA LEU A 109 2.59 -5.88 -1.75
C LEU A 109 3.68 -4.91 -1.27
N ALA A 110 4.09 -5.05 0.00
CA ALA A 110 5.16 -4.25 0.58
C ALA A 110 6.49 -4.48 -0.12
N ARG A 111 6.80 -5.74 -0.47
CA ARG A 111 8.03 -6.10 -1.18
C ARG A 111 8.05 -5.53 -2.59
N ALA A 112 6.93 -5.62 -3.31
CA ALA A 112 6.79 -5.05 -4.64
C ALA A 112 6.89 -3.51 -4.65
N LEU A 113 6.57 -2.83 -3.55
CA LEU A 113 6.75 -1.38 -3.39
C LEU A 113 8.18 -0.97 -3.01
N SER A 114 9.03 -1.91 -2.59
CA SER A 114 10.39 -1.59 -2.12
C SER A 114 11.37 -1.28 -3.26
N LEU A 115 11.09 -1.75 -4.47
CA LEU A 115 11.93 -1.53 -5.65
C LEU A 115 11.10 -0.89 -6.78
N PRO A 116 11.72 -0.05 -7.61
CA PRO A 116 11.10 0.46 -8.82
C PRO A 116 10.71 -0.70 -9.76
N PRO A 117 9.58 -0.61 -10.47
CA PRO A 117 9.16 -1.66 -11.41
C PRO A 117 10.10 -1.79 -12.62
N ASP A 118 10.92 -0.78 -12.91
CA ASP A 118 11.84 -0.73 -14.04
C ASP A 118 13.29 -1.12 -13.68
N ARG A 119 13.61 -1.30 -12.39
CA ARG A 119 15.00 -1.50 -11.91
C ARG A 119 15.07 -2.36 -10.66
N ASP A 120 16.16 -3.11 -10.55
CA ASP A 120 16.45 -3.95 -9.38
C ASP A 120 17.19 -3.20 -8.25
N GLU A 121 17.36 -1.88 -8.35
CA GLU A 121 18.06 -1.08 -7.35
C GLU A 121 17.34 0.24 -7.03
N PHE A 122 17.42 0.66 -5.78
CA PHE A 122 16.92 1.95 -5.31
C PHE A 122 17.89 2.56 -4.29
N SER A 123 18.24 3.84 -4.44
CA SER A 123 19.09 4.54 -3.48
C SER A 123 18.53 5.93 -3.17
N SER A 124 18.55 6.27 -1.89
CA SER A 124 18.16 7.56 -1.32
C SER A 124 19.05 7.87 -0.10
N ASP A 125 18.97 9.09 0.42
CA ASP A 125 19.74 9.53 1.59
C ASP A 125 19.48 8.68 2.85
N ILE A 126 18.36 7.96 2.92
CA ILE A 126 17.92 7.19 4.09
C ILE A 126 18.00 5.68 3.90
N ILE A 127 17.99 5.18 2.66
CA ILE A 127 17.98 3.74 2.37
C ILE A 127 18.57 3.44 0.99
N THR A 128 19.27 2.31 0.90
CA THR A 128 19.66 1.68 -0.36
C THR A 128 19.17 0.23 -0.39
N SER A 129 18.46 -0.14 -1.45
CA SER A 129 17.78 -1.43 -1.62
C SER A 129 18.22 -2.09 -2.94
N TYR A 130 18.26 -3.42 -2.93
CA TYR A 130 18.62 -4.32 -4.03
C TYR A 130 17.72 -5.56 -4.00
#